data_AF-A0A7X8ECZ7-F1
#
_entry.id   AF-A0A7X8ECZ7-F1
#
_cell.length_a   1.000
_cell.length_b   1.000
_cell.length_c   1.000
_cell.angle_alpha   90.00
_cell.angle_beta   90.00
_cell.angle_gamma   90.00
#
_symmetry.space_group_name_H-M   'P 1'
#
loop_
_entity.id
_entity.type
_entity.pdbx_description
1 polymer ?
#
loop_
_entity_poly.entity_id
_entity_poly.type
_entity_poly.pdbx_seq_one_letter_code
_entity_poly.pdbx_strand_id
1 'polypeptide(L)'
;MGDSQNWILSGELNGRLFFLQAQATVMLTKSEEDTQALKAIALAGLNLPIIGSWMVMELSGGVGVTYVPQNPGVEKPYYALFDGEKAGIEDIAFLDAVLCSPIYLQMGIGTDFGPVGLRARYLLESNQTIRSVMAKGRWWEIFVPNSGCLSLAVLLKMS
;
A
#
# COMPACT_ATOMS: atom_id res chain seq x y z
N MET A 1 -5.26 -6.30 20.35
CA MET A 1 -4.09 -6.16 21.24
C MET A 1 -3.00 -5.53 20.40
N GLY A 2 -2.60 -4.31 20.76
CA GLY A 2 -1.74 -3.47 19.93
C GLY A 2 -0.30 -3.94 20.03
N ASP A 3 0.23 -4.39 18.91
CA ASP A 3 1.66 -4.61 18.76
C ASP A 3 2.32 -3.26 18.47
N SER A 4 2.82 -2.63 19.54
CA SER A 4 3.42 -1.30 19.52
C SER A 4 4.90 -1.40 19.15
N GLN A 5 5.20 -1.61 17.87
CA GLN A 5 6.51 -1.32 17.27
C GLN A 5 6.40 -1.59 15.78
N ASN A 6 6.25 -0.56 14.94
CA ASN A 6 6.64 -0.62 13.53
C ASN A 6 6.68 0.81 12.99
N TRP A 7 7.77 1.52 13.27
CA TRP A 7 8.17 2.61 12.39
C TRP A 7 8.55 1.95 11.06
N ILE A 8 7.63 1.97 10.11
CA ILE A 8 7.87 1.41 8.78
C ILE A 8 8.63 2.47 7.98
N LEU A 9 9.92 2.25 7.79
CA LEU A 9 10.67 3.00 6.80
C LEU A 9 10.21 2.51 5.42
N SER A 10 9.77 3.45 4.59
CA SER A 10 9.29 3.16 3.26
C SER A 10 9.91 4.12 2.26
N GLY A 11 10.19 3.59 1.06
CA GLY A 11 10.54 4.40 -0.10
C GLY A 11 9.30 4.61 -0.95
N GLU A 12 9.10 5.81 -1.46
CA GLU A 12 8.00 6.11 -2.37
C GLU A 12 8.42 6.87 -3.62
N LEU A 13 7.76 6.53 -4.73
CA LEU A 13 7.78 7.29 -5.98
C LEU A 13 6.38 7.82 -6.21
N ASN A 14 6.26 9.13 -6.42
CA ASN A 14 4.98 9.80 -6.66
C ASN A 14 5.06 10.58 -7.97
N GLY A 15 4.10 10.35 -8.85
CA GLY A 15 3.87 11.11 -10.07
C GLY A 15 2.51 11.79 -10.02
N ARG A 16 2.46 13.10 -10.29
CA ARG A 16 1.23 13.87 -10.33
C ARG A 16 1.04 14.55 -11.69
N LEU A 17 -0.15 14.39 -12.26
CA LEU A 17 -0.59 15.09 -13.46
C LEU A 17 -1.93 15.77 -13.19
N PHE A 18 -1.95 17.11 -13.13
CA PHE A 18 -3.10 17.89 -12.66
C PHE A 18 -3.58 17.42 -11.26
N PHE A 19 -4.78 16.83 -11.20
CA PHE A 19 -5.39 16.25 -10.01
C PHE A 19 -5.23 14.72 -9.97
N LEU A 20 -4.67 14.07 -10.99
CA LEU A 20 -4.38 12.64 -10.99
C LEU A 20 -3.05 12.39 -10.28
N GLN A 21 -3.01 11.35 -9.46
CA GLN A 21 -1.78 10.89 -8.82
C GLN A 21 -1.59 9.39 -8.99
N ALA A 22 -0.34 9.00 -9.21
CA ALA A 22 0.13 7.64 -9.14
C ALA A 22 1.25 7.56 -8.11
N GLN A 23 1.21 6.52 -7.28
CA GLN A 23 2.16 6.33 -6.19
C GLN A 23 2.57 4.86 -6.14
N ALA A 24 3.87 4.61 -6.04
CA ALA A 24 4.42 3.30 -5.74
C ALA A 24 5.19 3.38 -4.44
N THR A 25 4.87 2.52 -3.48
CA THR A 25 5.48 2.49 -2.15
C THR A 25 6.03 1.10 -1.89
N VAL A 26 7.26 1.05 -1.39
CA VAL A 26 7.90 -0.20 -0.94
C VAL A 26 8.21 -0.06 0.55
N MET A 27 7.76 -1.04 1.32
CA MET A 27 7.85 -1.07 2.77
C MET A 27 8.55 -2.35 3.23
N LEU A 28 9.45 -2.22 4.20
CA LEU A 28 9.96 -3.37 4.95
C LEU A 28 9.02 -3.62 6.13
N THR A 29 8.54 -4.86 6.25
CA THR A 29 7.63 -5.27 7.31
C THR A 29 8.04 -6.63 7.87
N LYS A 30 7.38 -7.06 8.94
CA LYS A 30 7.55 -8.39 9.52
C LYS A 30 6.37 -9.27 9.07
N SER A 31 6.67 -10.49 8.66
CA SER A 31 5.65 -11.54 8.49
C SER A 31 5.27 -12.13 9.86
N GLU A 32 4.19 -12.92 9.92
CA GLU A 32 3.70 -13.57 11.15
C GLU A 32 4.78 -14.43 11.86
N GLU A 33 5.79 -14.90 11.13
CA GLU A 33 6.92 -15.69 11.65
C GLU A 33 8.13 -14.85 12.08
N ASP A 34 7.96 -13.54 12.28
CA ASP A 34 9.03 -12.58 12.64
C ASP A 34 10.16 -12.47 11.58
N THR A 35 9.91 -13.00 10.39
CA THR A 35 10.80 -12.95 9.22
C THR A 35 10.59 -11.64 8.47
N GLN A 36 11.66 -11.05 7.95
CA GLN A 36 11.58 -9.84 7.13
C GLN A 36 10.78 -10.10 5.85
N ALA A 37 9.85 -9.21 5.54
CA ALA A 37 9.01 -9.22 4.36
C ALA A 37 9.07 -7.86 3.65
N LEU A 38 8.91 -7.88 2.34
CA LEU A 38 8.87 -6.70 1.49
C LEU A 38 7.45 -6.54 0.94
N LYS A 39 6.81 -5.44 1.32
CA LYS A 39 5.45 -5.08 0.88
C LYS A 39 5.55 -3.99 -0.17
N ALA A 40 5.11 -4.28 -1.39
CA ALA A 40 5.02 -3.32 -2.48
C ALA A 40 3.56 -2.94 -2.69
N ILE A 41 3.26 -1.65 -2.76
CA ILE A 41 1.91 -1.11 -2.92
C ILE A 41 1.93 -0.13 -4.09
N ALA A 42 1.00 -0.29 -5.03
CA ALA A 42 0.76 0.63 -6.12
C ALA A 42 -0.63 1.26 -5.96
N LEU A 43 -0.68 2.58 -5.90
CA LEU A 43 -1.88 3.37 -5.69
C LEU A 43 -2.09 4.33 -6.86
N ALA A 44 -3.34 4.49 -7.27
CA ALA A 44 -3.77 5.54 -8.17
C ALA A 44 -4.92 6.30 -7.54
N GLY A 45 -4.99 7.60 -7.78
CA GLY A 45 -5.97 8.42 -7.09
C GLY A 45 -6.06 9.85 -7.55
N LEU A 46 -6.71 10.63 -6.70
CA LEU A 46 -6.99 12.03 -6.88
C LEU A 46 -6.26 12.86 -5.82
N ASN A 47 -5.77 14.01 -6.26
CA ASN A 47 -5.15 15.01 -5.44
C ASN A 47 -5.93 16.32 -5.61
N LEU A 48 -6.78 16.64 -4.64
CA LEU A 48 -7.75 17.71 -4.72
C LEU A 48 -7.26 18.95 -3.96
N PRO A 49 -7.16 20.13 -4.58
CA PRO A 49 -6.79 21.34 -3.86
C PRO A 49 -7.90 21.71 -2.86
N ILE A 50 -7.53 21.87 -1.58
CA ILE A 50 -8.45 22.30 -0.51
C ILE A 50 -8.28 23.79 -0.23
N ILE A 51 -7.03 24.23 -0.10
CA ILE A 51 -6.67 25.63 0.17
C ILE A 51 -5.68 26.08 -0.90
N GLY A 52 -6.21 26.63 -1.99
CA GLY A 52 -5.42 27.08 -3.13
C GLY A 52 -4.47 26.00 -3.65
N SER A 53 -3.21 26.37 -3.92
CA SER A 53 -2.15 25.44 -4.30
C SER A 53 -1.33 24.91 -3.11
N TRP A 54 -1.63 25.36 -1.89
CA TRP A 54 -0.79 25.09 -0.71
C TRP A 54 -1.18 23.81 0.00
N MET A 55 -2.47 23.49 0.06
CA MET A 55 -2.96 22.30 0.73
C MET A 55 -3.81 21.44 -0.19
N VAL A 56 -3.56 20.14 -0.16
CA VAL A 56 -4.22 19.17 -1.02
C VAL A 56 -4.73 17.97 -0.23
N MET A 57 -5.87 17.42 -0.64
CA MET A 57 -6.44 16.16 -0.16
C MET A 57 -6.04 15.05 -1.12
N GLU A 58 -5.48 13.97 -0.59
CA GLU A 58 -5.14 12.78 -1.35
C GLU A 58 -6.20 11.70 -1.10
N LEU A 59 -6.78 11.17 -2.17
CA LEU A 59 -7.70 10.03 -2.13
C LEU A 59 -7.24 9.02 -3.18
N SER A 60 -6.76 7.86 -2.76
CA SER A 60 -6.25 6.84 -3.67
C SER A 60 -6.79 5.45 -3.34
N GLY A 61 -6.80 4.59 -4.34
CA GLY A 61 -7.01 3.16 -4.18
C GLY A 61 -6.03 2.38 -5.04
N GLY A 62 -5.77 1.13 -4.67
CA GLY A 62 -4.88 0.30 -5.46
C GLY A 62 -4.62 -1.06 -4.84
N VAL A 63 -3.50 -1.64 -5.22
CA VAL A 63 -3.15 -3.03 -4.95
C VAL A 63 -1.81 -3.11 -4.24
N GLY A 64 -1.62 -4.15 -3.46
CA GLY A 64 -0.32 -4.47 -2.91
C GLY A 64 0.03 -5.92 -3.17
N VAL A 65 1.26 -6.27 -2.84
CA VAL A 65 1.75 -7.65 -2.79
C VAL A 65 2.82 -7.71 -1.71
N THR A 66 2.79 -8.77 -0.91
CA THR A 66 3.77 -9.01 0.15
C THR A 66 4.64 -10.18 -0.25
N TYR A 67 5.93 -9.92 -0.41
CA TYR A 67 6.94 -10.91 -0.76
C TYR A 67 7.81 -11.22 0.44
N VAL A 68 7.96 -12.50 0.76
CA VAL A 68 8.85 -12.98 1.82
C VAL A 68 10.07 -13.63 1.15
N PRO A 69 11.26 -13.02 1.21
CA PRO A 69 12.47 -13.60 0.66
C PRO A 69 12.93 -14.81 1.48
N GLN A 70 13.83 -15.60 0.88
CA GLN A 70 14.52 -16.66 1.60
C GLN A 70 15.38 -16.07 2.73
N ASN A 71 15.02 -16.38 3.96
CA ASN A 71 15.63 -15.89 5.19
C ASN A 71 15.80 -17.05 6.19
N PRO A 72 16.59 -16.92 7.26
CA PRO A 72 16.67 -17.95 8.30
C PRO A 72 15.26 -18.27 8.84
N GLY A 73 14.83 -19.54 8.71
CA GLY A 73 13.46 -19.97 9.04
C GLY A 73 12.49 -20.07 7.87
N VAL A 74 12.88 -19.61 6.67
CA VAL A 74 12.09 -19.71 5.43
C VAL A 74 12.86 -20.54 4.41
N GLU A 75 12.39 -21.76 4.14
CA GLU A 75 13.06 -22.68 3.20
C GLU A 75 13.02 -22.17 1.75
N LYS A 76 11.87 -21.62 1.34
CA LYS A 76 11.64 -21.10 -0.01
C LYS A 76 10.93 -19.74 0.03
N PRO A 77 11.26 -18.81 -0.87
CA PRO A 77 10.56 -17.53 -0.96
C PRO A 77 9.11 -17.72 -1.39
N TYR A 78 8.21 -16.89 -0.85
CA TYR A 78 6.77 -16.99 -1.09
C TYR A 78 6.09 -15.63 -1.10
N TYR A 79 4.90 -15.57 -1.69
CA TYR A 79 3.97 -14.46 -1.54
C TYR A 79 3.04 -14.73 -0.36
N ALA A 80 2.94 -13.76 0.55
CA ALA A 80 1.91 -13.75 1.58
C ALA A 80 0.65 -13.13 0.99
N LEU A 81 -0.37 -13.96 0.78
CA LEU A 81 -1.64 -13.61 0.17
C LEU A 81 -2.65 -13.16 1.25
N PHE A 82 -3.82 -12.74 0.79
CA PHE A 82 -4.94 -12.45 1.66
C PHE A 82 -5.35 -13.69 2.50
N ASP A 83 -5.83 -13.46 3.73
CA ASP A 83 -6.24 -14.51 4.69
C ASP A 83 -5.10 -15.41 5.22
N GLY A 84 -3.84 -14.97 5.08
CA GLY A 84 -2.67 -15.68 5.61
C GLY A 84 -2.20 -16.86 4.73
N GLU A 85 -2.81 -17.06 3.56
CA GLU A 85 -2.34 -18.06 2.60
C GLU A 85 -0.93 -17.73 2.11
N LYS A 86 -0.09 -18.77 1.98
CA LYS A 86 1.27 -18.66 1.43
C LYS A 86 1.30 -19.37 0.09
N ALA A 87 1.83 -18.71 -0.93
CA ALA A 87 2.04 -19.30 -2.25
C ALA A 87 3.49 -19.16 -2.67
N GLY A 88 4.13 -20.27 -3.03
CA GLY A 88 5.50 -20.25 -3.53
C GLY A 88 5.60 -19.39 -4.80
N ILE A 89 6.71 -18.69 -4.96
CA ILE A 89 6.94 -17.88 -6.17
C ILE A 89 7.03 -18.71 -7.46
N GLU A 90 7.27 -20.02 -7.32
CA GLU A 90 7.32 -20.99 -8.42
C GLU A 90 5.91 -21.49 -8.78
N ASP A 91 4.95 -21.36 -7.85
CA ASP A 91 3.61 -21.96 -7.97
C ASP A 91 2.59 -20.99 -8.58
N ILE A 92 2.79 -19.68 -8.39
CA ILE A 92 1.89 -18.64 -8.91
C ILE A 92 2.65 -17.52 -9.61
N ALA A 93 2.05 -17.00 -10.68
CA ALA A 93 2.58 -15.81 -11.35
C ALA A 93 2.38 -14.56 -10.47
N PHE A 94 3.27 -13.59 -10.61
CA PHE A 94 3.21 -12.32 -9.87
C PHE A 94 1.84 -11.62 -9.99
N LEU A 95 1.25 -11.61 -11.20
CA LEU A 95 -0.04 -10.97 -11.42
C LEU A 95 -1.16 -11.68 -10.64
N ASP A 96 -1.13 -13.01 -10.56
CA ASP A 96 -2.10 -13.77 -9.76
C ASP A 96 -1.91 -13.50 -8.26
N ALA A 97 -0.66 -13.36 -7.80
CA ALA A 97 -0.37 -12.94 -6.42
C ALA A 97 -0.99 -11.57 -6.11
N VAL A 98 -0.86 -10.60 -7.02
CA VAL A 98 -1.48 -9.26 -6.89
C VAL A 98 -3.01 -9.37 -6.86
N LEU A 99 -3.63 -10.19 -7.71
CA LEU A 99 -5.09 -10.37 -7.74
C LEU A 99 -5.64 -11.02 -6.46
N CYS A 100 -4.84 -11.86 -5.81
CA CYS A 100 -5.13 -12.51 -4.54
C CYS A 100 -4.66 -11.72 -3.31
N SER A 101 -4.05 -10.56 -3.51
CA SER A 101 -3.60 -9.69 -2.41
C SER A 101 -4.68 -8.68 -2.01
N PRO A 102 -4.59 -8.12 -0.78
CA PRO A 102 -5.53 -7.12 -0.31
C PRO A 102 -5.57 -5.87 -1.20
N ILE A 103 -6.75 -5.26 -1.29
CA ILE A 103 -6.93 -3.92 -1.86
C ILE A 103 -6.56 -2.87 -0.82
N TYR A 104 -5.87 -1.81 -1.25
CA TYR A 104 -5.47 -0.69 -0.39
C TYR A 104 -6.24 0.57 -0.74
N LEU A 105 -6.67 1.31 0.28
CA LEU A 105 -7.28 2.62 0.17
C LEU A 105 -6.42 3.61 0.96
N GLN A 106 -6.22 4.81 0.42
CA GLN A 106 -5.44 5.85 1.08
C GLN A 106 -6.24 7.14 1.10
N MET A 107 -6.27 7.78 2.26
CA MET A 107 -6.71 9.16 2.41
C MET A 107 -5.63 9.96 3.10
N GLY A 108 -5.41 11.21 2.68
CA GLY A 108 -4.37 12.03 3.27
C GLY A 108 -4.55 13.50 3.02
N ILE A 109 -3.73 14.27 3.72
CA ILE A 109 -3.57 15.70 3.50
C ILE A 109 -2.10 16.01 3.25
N GLY A 110 -1.88 16.99 2.39
CA GLY A 110 -0.56 17.37 1.96
C GLY A 110 -0.36 18.85 1.83
N THR A 111 0.86 19.29 2.11
CA THR A 111 1.30 20.66 1.87
C THR A 111 2.63 20.69 1.14
N ASP A 112 2.81 21.65 0.25
CA ASP A 112 4.03 21.83 -0.54
C ASP A 112 4.74 23.14 -0.16
N PHE A 113 6.00 23.03 0.25
CA PHE A 113 6.89 24.14 0.58
C PHE A 113 8.06 24.17 -0.42
N GLY A 114 7.83 24.80 -1.57
CA GLY A 114 8.82 24.84 -2.65
C GLY A 114 9.18 23.44 -3.15
N PRO A 115 10.45 23.00 -3.06
CA PRO A 115 10.89 21.68 -3.51
C PRO A 115 10.55 20.54 -2.54
N VAL A 116 10.09 20.85 -1.31
CA VAL A 116 9.76 19.84 -0.29
C VAL A 116 8.26 19.78 -0.08
N GLY A 117 7.68 18.58 -0.11
CA GLY A 117 6.30 18.32 0.26
C GLY A 117 6.22 17.55 1.58
N LEU A 118 5.25 17.86 2.42
CA LEU A 118 4.89 17.07 3.60
C LEU A 118 3.52 16.46 3.38
N ARG A 119 3.35 15.18 3.75
CA ARG A 119 2.11 14.42 3.61
C ARG A 119 1.82 13.64 4.88
N ALA A 120 0.61 13.78 5.40
CA ALA A 120 0.07 12.92 6.44
C ALA A 120 -1.03 12.06 5.80
N ARG A 121 -0.84 10.74 5.81
CA ARG A 121 -1.70 9.77 5.12
C ARG A 121 -2.17 8.70 6.08
N TYR A 122 -3.39 8.24 5.86
CA TYR A 122 -3.93 7.06 6.47
C TYR A 122 -4.15 6.02 5.38
N LEU A 123 -3.42 4.91 5.47
CA LEU A 123 -3.49 3.78 4.56
C LEU A 123 -4.35 2.69 5.21
N LEU A 124 -5.39 2.27 4.52
CA LEU A 124 -6.33 1.23 4.89
C LEU A 124 -6.10 0.01 4.02
N GLU A 125 -6.00 -1.15 4.66
CA GLU A 125 -6.04 -2.45 4.01
C GLU A 125 -7.46 -2.99 4.06
N SER A 126 -8.02 -3.34 2.91
CA SER A 126 -9.36 -3.90 2.78
C SER A 126 -9.39 -5.38 3.14
N ASN A 127 -10.52 -5.87 3.63
CA ASN A 127 -10.77 -7.30 3.80
C ASN A 127 -11.19 -8.01 2.49
N GLN A 128 -10.81 -7.47 1.33
CA GLN A 128 -11.16 -7.99 0.01
C GLN A 128 -9.96 -7.95 -0.94
N THR A 129 -10.00 -8.82 -1.94
CA THR A 129 -9.03 -8.89 -3.03
C THR A 129 -9.72 -8.50 -4.35
N ILE A 130 -8.94 -8.19 -5.39
CA ILE A 130 -9.54 -7.92 -6.72
C ILE A 130 -10.31 -9.16 -7.20
N ARG A 131 -9.73 -10.35 -7.00
CA ARG A 131 -10.39 -11.62 -7.35
C ARG A 131 -11.72 -11.79 -6.62
N SER A 132 -11.79 -11.51 -5.31
CA SER A 132 -13.03 -11.67 -4.54
C SER A 132 -14.12 -10.69 -4.98
N VAL A 133 -13.76 -9.44 -5.24
CA VAL A 133 -14.69 -8.40 -5.68
C VAL A 133 -15.24 -8.70 -7.08
N MET A 134 -14.39 -9.10 -8.02
CA MET A 134 -14.82 -9.48 -9.37
C MET A 134 -15.73 -10.71 -9.35
N ALA A 135 -15.41 -11.72 -8.54
CA ALA A 135 -16.22 -12.93 -8.44
C ALA A 135 -17.60 -12.68 -7.80
N LYS A 136 -17.67 -11.83 -6.77
CA LYS A 136 -18.91 -11.54 -6.04
C LYS A 136 -19.76 -10.42 -6.66
N GLY A 137 -19.18 -9.56 -7.49
CA GLY A 137 -19.83 -8.35 -8.02
C GLY A 137 -20.11 -7.26 -6.97
N ARG A 138 -19.54 -7.39 -5.76
CA ARG A 138 -19.81 -6.51 -4.61
C ARG A 138 -18.65 -5.54 -4.36
N TRP A 139 -18.44 -4.61 -5.29
CA TRP A 139 -17.31 -3.68 -5.26
C TRP A 139 -17.29 -2.75 -4.05
N TRP A 140 -18.42 -2.49 -3.40
CA TRP A 140 -18.48 -1.70 -2.17
C TRP A 140 -17.85 -2.40 -0.97
N GLU A 141 -17.59 -3.71 -1.02
CA GLU A 141 -16.92 -4.42 0.08
C GLU A 141 -15.46 -4.02 0.25
N ILE A 142 -14.87 -3.33 -0.74
CA ILE A 142 -13.51 -2.77 -0.61
C ILE A 142 -13.41 -1.78 0.56
N PHE A 143 -14.52 -1.16 0.95
CA PHE A 143 -14.56 -0.19 2.04
C PHE A 143 -14.68 -0.83 3.42
N VAL A 144 -14.73 -2.17 3.53
CA VAL A 144 -14.68 -2.87 4.81
C VAL A 144 -13.21 -3.03 5.21
N PRO A 145 -12.73 -2.27 6.22
CA PRO A 145 -11.31 -2.27 6.57
C PRO A 145 -10.95 -3.53 7.36
N ASN A 146 -9.76 -4.07 7.11
CA ASN A 146 -9.14 -5.11 7.91
C ASN A 146 -8.12 -4.49 8.89
N SER A 147 -7.21 -3.68 8.36
CA SER A 147 -6.18 -2.99 9.14
C SER A 147 -5.91 -1.59 8.58
N GLY A 148 -5.23 -0.75 9.35
CA GLY A 148 -4.88 0.60 8.91
C GLY A 148 -3.60 1.11 9.56
N CYS A 149 -2.89 1.98 8.86
CA CYS A 149 -1.63 2.57 9.31
C CYS A 149 -1.59 4.07 9.00
N LEU A 150 -1.12 4.86 9.96
CA LEU A 150 -0.80 6.26 9.74
C LEU A 150 0.64 6.39 9.23
N SER A 151 0.82 7.12 8.13
CA SER A 151 2.11 7.39 7.52
C SER A 151 2.35 8.90 7.45
N LEU A 152 3.57 9.31 7.81
CA LEU A 152 4.08 10.65 7.59
C LEU A 152 5.20 10.56 6.55
N ALA A 153 5.04 11.27 5.43
CA ALA A 153 6.00 11.24 4.33
C ALA A 153 6.55 12.63 4.02
N VAL A 154 7.85 12.66 3.73
CA VAL A 154 8.58 13.81 3.21
C VAL A 154 8.89 13.54 1.74
N LEU A 155 8.33 14.36 0.86
CA LEU A 155 8.48 14.27 -0.58
C LEU A 155 9.51 15.29 -1.06
N LEU A 156 10.43 14.85 -1.92
CA LEU A 156 11.30 15.74 -2.67
C LEU A 156 10.76 15.84 -4.10
N LYS A 157 10.42 17.06 -4.52
CA LYS A 157 10.02 17.33 -5.91
C LYS A 157 11.28 17.39 -6.76
N MET A 158 11.39 16.47 -7.71
CA MET A 158 12.37 16.60 -8.79
C MET A 158 11.79 17.55 -9.83
N SER A 159 12.47 18.68 -10.04
CA SER A 159 12.13 19.71 -11.03
C SER A 159 12.58 19.31 -12.43
#